data_AF-A0A6G8ZYA5-F1
#
_entry.id   AF-A0A6G8ZYA5-F1
#
_cell.length_a   1.000
_cell.length_b   1.000
_cell.length_c   1.000
_cell.angle_alpha   90.00
_cell.angle_beta   90.00
_cell.angle_gamma   90.00
#
_symmetry.space_group_name_H-M   'P 1'
#
loop_
_entity.id
_entity.type
_entity.pdbx_description
1 polymer ?
#
loop_
_entity_poly.entity_id
_entity_poly.type
_entity_poly.pdbx_seq_one_letter_code
_entity_poly.pdbx_strand_id
1 'polypeptide(L)' 'MPQLFEPFFATKQDGLGMGLAICQTTMEAHGGRLTVQSAPGDGAAFRLEVPAIPRQT' A
#
# COMPACT_ATOMS: atom_id res chain seq x y z
N MET A 1 -11.98 3.19 2.24
CA MET A 1 -11.74 2.78 0.85
C MET A 1 -10.79 1.58 0.83
N PRO A 2 -11.29 0.35 1.00
CA PRO A 2 -10.43 -0.82 1.19
C PRO A 2 -9.92 -1.47 -0.13
N GLN A 3 -10.57 -1.22 -1.27
CA GLN A 3 -10.30 -1.96 -2.51
C GLN A 3 -8.93 -1.67 -3.15
N LEU A 4 -8.29 -0.55 -2.83
CA LEU A 4 -7.03 -0.14 -3.46
C LEU A 4 -5.86 -1.10 -3.20
N PHE A 5 -5.90 -1.83 -2.09
CA PHE A 5 -4.88 -2.81 -1.71
C PHE A 5 -5.31 -4.25 -2.00
N GLU A 6 -6.51 -4.46 -2.54
CA GLU A 6 -6.94 -5.79 -2.95
C GLU A 6 -6.12 -6.24 -4.17
N PRO A 7 -5.61 -7.49 -4.18
CA PRO A 7 -4.99 -8.05 -5.37
C PRO A 7 -5.92 -7.92 -6.58
N PHE A 8 -5.33 -7.67 -7.75
CA PHE A 8 -6.05 -7.52 -9.03
C PHE A 8 -6.90 -6.25 -9.16
N PHE A 9 -6.85 -5.34 -8.18
CA PHE A 9 -7.44 -4.02 -8.35
C PHE A 9 -6.54 -3.12 -9.20
N ALA A 10 -6.98 -2.82 -10.42
CA ALA A 10 -6.27 -1.91 -11.33
C ALA A 10 -7.24 -1.00 -12.09
N THR A 11 -6.84 0.26 -12.24
CA THR A 11 -7.54 1.24 -13.09
C THR A 11 -6.91 1.39 -14.48
N LYS A 12 -5.80 0.69 -14.72
CA LYS A 12 -5.10 0.65 -16.02
C LYS A 12 -5.46 -0.64 -16.75
N GLN A 13 -5.69 -0.57 -18.06
CA GLN A 13 -6.13 -1.71 -18.88
C GLN A 13 -5.16 -2.90 -18.84
N ASP A 14 -3.84 -2.66 -18.79
CA ASP A 14 -2.81 -3.70 -18.71
C ASP A 14 -2.18 -3.84 -17.31
N GLY A 15 -2.77 -3.20 -16.31
CA GLY A 15 -2.28 -3.27 -14.93
C GLY A 15 -2.77 -4.54 -14.24
N LEU A 16 -1.86 -5.40 -13.79
CA LEU A 16 -2.25 -6.60 -13.01
C LEU A 16 -2.79 -6.28 -11.60
N GLY A 17 -2.69 -5.04 -11.13
CA GLY A 17 -3.23 -4.64 -9.82
C GLY A 17 -2.55 -5.27 -8.61
N MET A 18 -1.32 -5.77 -8.76
CA MET A 18 -0.62 -6.47 -7.68
C MET A 18 0.29 -5.57 -6.84
N GLY A 19 0.73 -4.43 -7.39
CA GLY A 19 1.79 -3.62 -6.76
C GLY A 19 1.45 -3.17 -5.34
N LEU A 20 0.25 -2.61 -5.14
CA LEU A 20 -0.16 -2.09 -3.83
C LEU A 20 -0.46 -3.21 -2.81
N ALA A 21 -0.96 -4.36 -3.27
CA ALA A 21 -1.11 -5.56 -2.44
C ALA A 21 0.25 -6.08 -1.95
N ILE A 22 1.27 -6.10 -2.82
CA ILE A 22 2.65 -6.47 -2.45
C ILE A 22 3.21 -5.47 -1.44
N CYS A 23 3.01 -4.16 -1.65
CA CYS A 23 3.46 -3.15 -0.70
C CYS A 23 2.80 -3.32 0.68
N GLN A 24 1.48 -3.57 0.74
CA GLN A 24 0.77 -3.79 2.00
C GLN A 24 1.32 -5.00 2.76
N THR A 25 1.37 -6.17 2.10
CA THR A 25 1.87 -7.41 2.72
C THR A 25 3.33 -7.30 3.15
N THR A 26 4.17 -6.64 2.35
CA THR A 26 5.57 -6.34 2.71
C THR A 26 5.62 -5.49 3.98
N MET A 27 4.86 -4.41 4.05
CA MET A 27 4.86 -3.53 5.21
C MET A 27 4.36 -4.25 6.47
N GLU A 28 3.29 -5.04 6.37
CA GLU A 28 2.76 -5.84 7.48
C GLU A 28 3.78 -6.86 7.99
N ALA A 29 4.50 -7.54 7.11
CA ALA A 29 5.57 -8.48 7.47
C ALA A 29 6.70 -7.80 8.28
N HIS A 30 6.97 -6.52 7.99
CA HIS A 30 7.96 -5.72 8.71
C HIS A 30 7.39 -5.03 9.96
N GLY A 31 6.12 -5.26 10.31
CA GLY A 31 5.43 -4.57 11.41
C GLY A 31 5.15 -3.09 11.13
N GLY A 32 5.21 -2.69 9.87
CA GLY A 32 4.89 -1.36 9.40
C GLY A 32 3.44 -1.22 8.95
N ARG A 33 3.13 -0.05 8.41
CA ARG A 33 1.82 0.32 7.88
C ARG A 33 1.96 1.11 6.59
N LEU A 34 1.05 0.86 5.65
CA LEU A 34 0.86 1.66 4.44
C LEU A 34 -0.47 2.41 4.55
N THR A 35 -0.44 3.73 4.35
CA THR A 35 -1.64 4.58 4.28
C THR A 35 -1.65 5.39 2.99
N VAL A 36 -2.86 5.77 2.56
CA VAL A 36 -3.06 6.61 1.38
C VAL A 36 -3.94 7.80 1.74
N GLN A 37 -3.56 8.96 1.24
CA GLN A 37 -4.36 10.17 1.26
C GLN A 37 -4.56 10.59 -0.20
N SER A 38 -5.80 10.60 -0.65
CA SER A 38 -6.16 11.08 -1.98
C SER A 38 -7.49 11.82 -1.90
N ALA A 39 -7.60 12.87 -2.70
CA ALA A 39 -8.83 13.60 -2.91
C ALA A 39 -8.99 13.89 -4.42
N PRO A 40 -10.21 13.90 -4.97
CA PRO A 40 -10.43 14.25 -6.36
C PRO A 40 -9.80 15.61 -6.69
N GLY A 41 -8.90 15.65 -7.68
CA GLY A 41 -8.17 16.86 -8.07
C GLY A 41 -6.81 17.08 -7.39
N ASP A 42 -6.52 16.40 -6.27
CA ASP A 42 -5.30 16.61 -5.46
C ASP A 42 -4.24 15.48 -5.61
N GLY A 43 -4.42 14.59 -6.58
CA GLY A 43 -3.53 13.45 -6.79
C GLY A 43 -3.63 12.42 -5.65
N ALA A 44 -2.52 11.72 -5.37
CA ALA A 44 -2.46 10.69 -4.33
C ALA A 44 -1.10 10.72 -3.61
N ALA A 45 -1.14 10.69 -2.29
CA ALA A 45 0.03 10.57 -1.42
C ALA A 45 -0.02 9.25 -0.66
N PHE A 46 1.05 8.46 -0.76
CA PHE A 46 1.21 7.21 -0.02
C PHE A 46 2.24 7.42 1.09
N ARG A 47 1.91 6.98 2.31
CA ARG A 47 2.79 7.05 3.48
C ARG A 47 3.10 5.64 3.97
N LEU A 48 4.39 5.36 4.08
CA LEU A 48 4.94 4.12 4.62
C LEU A 48 5.53 4.42 6.00
N GLU A 49 5.12 3.67 7.01
CA GLU A 49 5.61 3.77 8.37
C GLU A 49 6.18 2.42 8.78
N VAL A 50 7.44 2.37 9.19
CA VAL A 50 8.10 1.15 9.68
C VAL A 50 8.71 1.39 11.05
N PRO A 51 8.77 0.36 11.92
CA PRO A 51 9.51 0.45 13.17
C PRO A 51 10.98 0.83 12.91
N ALA A 52 11.49 1.83 13.65
CA ALA A 52 12.88 2.27 13.51
C ALA A 52 13.90 1.20 13.95
N ILE A 53 13.46 0.25 14.76
CA ILE A 53 14.24 -0.90 15.21
C ILE A 53 13.51 -2.17 14.77
N PRO A 54 14.18 -3.10 14.06
CA PRO A 54 13.60 -4.39 13.71
C PRO A 54 13.13 -5.13 14.96
N ARG A 55 11.96 -5.77 14.92
CA ARG A 55 11.58 -6.73 15.97
C ARG A 55 12.60 -7.86 15.95
N GLN A 56 13.35 -8.02 17.03
CA GLN A 56 14.16 -9.21 17.24
C GLN A 56 13.19 -10.33 17.65
N THR A 57 13.06 -11.31 16.76
CA THR A 57 12.39 -12.59 17.03
C THR A 57 13.40 -13.56 17.61
#